data_AF-A0A661BI16-F1
#
_entry.id   AF-A0A661BI16-F1
#
_cell.length_a   1.000
_cell.length_b   1.000
_cell.length_c   1.000
_cell.angle_alpha   90.00
_cell.angle_beta   90.00
_cell.angle_gamma   90.00
#
_symmetry.space_group_name_H-M   'P 1'
#
loop_
_entity.id
_entity.type
_entity.pdbx_description
1 polymer ?
#
loop_
_entity_poly.entity_id
_entity_poly.type
_entity_poly.pdbx_seq_one_letter_code
_entity_poly.pdbx_strand_id
1 'polypeptide(L)'
;MLKELHIASENFAGVPFALVEAERIAGIDSDIITLTPSKYEHCQEQTLNLPLFSGGIVERLRNWTGSSLSINNIRYKGSENPPEWNPSVMGKLLFNFRDKLWTIPLLKYNIPAKLENYSIITLDGGIGFLRSGKFVRKWAEKYNNLVTIYYGSELRKRGVIKQIDHMAKFVFSFEFDHTLIHP
;
A
#
# COMPACT_ATOMS: atom_id res chain seq x y z
N MET A 1 -16.10 -0.34 19.98
CA MET A 1 -15.15 0.72 19.57
C MET A 1 -14.73 0.40 18.15
N LEU A 2 -14.80 1.37 17.24
CA LEU A 2 -14.34 1.17 15.87
C LEU A 2 -12.81 1.04 15.89
N LYS A 3 -12.28 -0.02 15.27
CA LYS A 3 -10.84 -0.26 15.21
C LYS A 3 -10.36 -0.29 13.76
N GLU A 4 -9.34 0.49 13.46
CA GLU A 4 -8.80 0.72 12.12
C GLU A 4 -7.31 0.38 12.05
N LEU A 5 -6.88 -0.17 10.90
CA LEU A 5 -5.48 -0.48 10.66
C LEU A 5 -4.99 0.19 9.38
N HIS A 6 -3.98 1.03 9.54
CA HIS A 6 -3.18 1.57 8.46
C HIS A 6 -2.06 0.60 8.05
N ILE A 7 -1.93 0.35 6.75
CA ILE A 7 -0.85 -0.43 6.15
C ILE A 7 -0.11 0.48 5.19
N ALA A 8 1.12 0.86 5.55
CA ALA A 8 1.98 1.73 4.73
C ALA A 8 3.28 1.03 4.35
N SER A 9 3.88 1.41 3.21
CA SER A 9 5.24 0.97 2.90
C SER A 9 6.22 1.44 3.96
N GLU A 10 6.16 2.73 4.21
CA GLU A 10 6.97 3.47 5.16
C GLU A 10 6.19 4.74 5.51
N ASN A 11 6.43 5.29 6.70
CA ASN A 11 6.01 6.64 7.01
C ASN A 11 7.03 7.64 6.44
N PHE A 12 6.96 7.92 5.13
CA PHE A 12 8.00 8.69 4.41
C PHE A 12 7.97 10.19 4.74
N ALA A 13 6.80 10.81 4.75
CA ALA A 13 6.62 12.24 4.98
C ALA A 13 5.81 12.55 6.26
N GLY A 14 5.64 11.57 7.14
CA GLY A 14 4.81 11.69 8.34
C GLY A 14 3.30 11.50 8.12
N VAL A 15 2.82 11.51 6.88
CA VAL A 15 1.38 11.60 6.57
C VAL A 15 0.56 10.39 7.06
N PRO A 16 0.93 9.12 6.78
CA PRO A 16 0.18 7.98 7.30
C PRO A 16 -0.02 8.01 8.82
N PHE A 17 1.01 8.39 9.58
CA PHE A 17 0.90 8.45 11.03
C PHE A 17 0.08 9.66 11.50
N ALA A 18 0.17 10.80 10.82
CA ALA A 18 -0.66 11.97 11.13
C ALA A 18 -2.16 11.66 10.97
N LEU A 19 -2.54 10.81 10.02
CA LEU A 19 -3.92 10.35 9.89
C LEU A 19 -4.36 9.48 11.06
N VAL A 20 -3.52 8.53 11.47
CA VAL A 20 -3.74 7.68 12.64
C VAL A 20 -3.92 8.54 13.91
N GLU A 21 -3.11 9.58 14.08
CA GLU A 21 -3.26 10.53 15.20
C GLU A 21 -4.59 11.30 15.12
N ALA A 22 -4.98 11.78 13.94
CA ALA A 22 -6.24 12.48 13.74
C ALA A 22 -7.46 11.58 14.03
N GLU A 23 -7.42 10.31 13.62
CA GLU A 23 -8.44 9.31 13.88
C GLU A 23 -8.58 9.03 15.39
N ARG A 24 -7.45 8.91 16.09
CA ARG A 24 -7.43 8.75 17.56
C ARG A 24 -8.03 9.96 18.27
N ILE A 25 -7.72 11.17 17.82
CA ILE A 25 -8.34 12.41 18.33
C ILE A 25 -9.86 12.38 18.10
N ALA A 26 -10.30 11.82 16.96
CA ALA A 26 -11.72 11.63 16.65
C ALA A 26 -12.39 10.45 17.41
N GLY A 27 -11.65 9.73 18.25
CA GLY A 27 -12.16 8.62 19.07
C GLY A 27 -12.15 7.25 18.37
N ILE A 28 -11.40 7.10 17.28
CA ILE A 28 -11.20 5.83 16.56
C ILE A 28 -9.92 5.16 17.09
N ASP A 29 -10.02 3.86 17.40
CA ASP A 29 -8.84 3.06 17.78
C ASP A 29 -8.06 2.67 16.52
N SER A 30 -7.15 3.54 16.10
CA SER A 30 -6.37 3.37 14.88
C SER A 30 -4.95 2.92 15.19
N ASP A 31 -4.44 1.93 14.45
CA ASP A 31 -3.09 1.39 14.55
C ASP A 31 -2.37 1.50 13.18
N ILE A 32 -1.03 1.59 13.17
CA ILE A 32 -0.24 1.57 11.93
C ILE A 32 0.77 0.42 11.89
N ILE A 33 0.82 -0.26 10.74
CA ILE A 33 1.89 -1.20 10.40
C ILE A 33 2.63 -0.72 9.17
N THR A 34 3.95 -0.56 9.30
CA THR A 34 4.83 -0.25 8.16
C THR A 34 5.61 -1.47 7.70
N LEU A 35 5.84 -1.57 6.39
CA LEU A 35 6.62 -2.65 5.81
C LEU A 35 8.13 -2.45 6.03
N THR A 36 8.59 -1.20 6.04
CA THR A 36 9.99 -0.80 6.25
C THR A 36 10.14 0.43 7.14
N PRO A 37 11.31 0.58 7.80
CA PRO A 37 11.61 1.76 8.61
C PRO A 37 11.60 3.04 7.76
N SER A 38 11.29 4.17 8.40
CA SER A 38 11.31 5.47 7.75
C SER A 38 12.75 5.89 7.50
N LYS A 39 13.03 6.46 6.33
CA LYS A 39 14.33 7.08 6.06
C LYS A 39 14.58 8.33 6.92
N TYR A 40 13.52 9.02 7.34
CA TYR A 40 13.60 10.31 8.04
C TYR A 40 13.16 10.21 9.51
N GLU A 41 13.24 9.01 10.08
CA GLU A 41 12.93 8.75 11.50
C GLU A 41 11.53 9.20 11.94
N HIS A 42 10.59 9.32 11.00
CA HIS A 42 9.19 9.56 11.33
C HIS A 42 8.62 8.41 12.16
N CYS A 43 7.69 8.73 13.06
CA CYS A 43 7.09 7.75 13.98
C CYS A 43 6.49 6.57 13.22
N GLN A 44 6.80 5.35 13.68
CA GLN A 44 6.23 4.10 13.23
C GLN A 44 6.06 3.21 14.45
N GLU A 45 4.82 2.81 14.75
CA GLU A 45 4.55 2.03 15.94
C GLU A 45 4.95 0.57 15.76
N GLN A 46 4.55 -0.03 14.64
CA GLN A 46 4.90 -1.40 14.30
C GLN A 46 5.55 -1.49 12.92
N THR A 47 6.85 -1.74 12.88
CA THR A 47 7.61 -1.94 11.63
C THR A 47 7.96 -3.41 11.44
N LEU A 48 7.59 -3.99 10.29
CA LEU A 48 7.86 -5.40 9.98
C LEU A 48 9.30 -5.67 9.50
N ASN A 49 10.00 -4.63 9.06
CA ASN A 49 11.37 -4.68 8.52
C ASN A 49 11.53 -5.76 7.43
N LEU A 50 10.65 -5.73 6.43
CA LEU A 50 10.65 -6.72 5.36
C LEU A 50 11.87 -6.51 4.44
N PRO A 51 12.63 -7.57 4.12
CA PRO A 51 13.83 -7.46 3.29
C PRO A 51 13.47 -7.15 1.83
N LEU A 52 14.43 -6.64 1.07
CA LEU A 52 14.28 -6.42 -0.39
C LEU A 52 13.11 -5.48 -0.77
N PHE A 53 12.78 -4.53 0.11
CA PHE A 53 11.80 -3.49 -0.19
C PHE A 53 12.39 -2.41 -1.11
N SER A 54 13.59 -1.92 -0.77
CA SER A 54 14.34 -0.88 -1.47
C SER A 54 15.84 -1.20 -1.48
N GLY A 55 16.61 -0.46 -2.26
CA GLY A 55 18.06 -0.66 -2.42
C GLY A 55 18.46 -0.80 -3.88
N GLY A 56 19.75 -0.57 -4.19
CA GLY A 56 20.22 -0.47 -5.57
C GLY A 56 19.96 -1.73 -6.42
N ILE A 57 19.99 -2.92 -5.82
CA ILE A 57 19.66 -4.18 -6.50
C ILE A 57 18.16 -4.22 -6.85
N VAL A 58 17.29 -3.87 -5.90
CA VAL A 58 15.83 -3.86 -6.09
C VAL A 58 15.46 -2.82 -7.14
N GLU A 59 16.09 -1.65 -7.13
CA GLU A 59 15.84 -0.58 -8.09
C GLU A 59 16.28 -0.96 -9.51
N ARG A 60 17.47 -1.56 -9.66
CA ARG A 60 17.93 -2.11 -10.96
C ARG A 60 16.98 -3.18 -11.49
N LEU A 61 16.53 -4.09 -10.63
CA LEU A 61 15.57 -5.13 -11.01
C LEU A 61 14.21 -4.53 -11.39
N ARG A 62 13.77 -3.47 -10.70
CA ARG A 62 12.53 -2.77 -11.00
C ARG A 62 12.57 -2.09 -12.38
N ASN A 63 13.68 -1.41 -12.66
CA ASN A 63 13.90 -0.74 -13.95
C ASN A 63 14.00 -1.77 -15.09
N TRP A 64 14.75 -2.86 -14.88
CA TRP A 64 14.88 -3.93 -15.88
C TRP A 64 13.55 -4.64 -16.18
N THR A 65 12.68 -4.78 -15.17
CA THR A 65 11.39 -5.44 -15.32
C THR A 65 10.26 -4.51 -15.79
N GLY A 66 10.55 -3.22 -16.00
CA GLY A 66 9.55 -2.21 -16.37
C GLY A 66 8.44 -2.05 -15.32
N SER A 67 8.73 -2.37 -14.05
CA SER A 67 7.70 -2.45 -13.01
C SER A 67 7.41 -1.12 -12.31
N SER A 68 7.99 -0.04 -12.81
CA SER A 68 7.63 1.35 -12.49
C SER A 68 7.84 2.22 -13.72
N LEU A 69 6.86 3.07 -14.01
CA LEU A 69 6.91 4.02 -15.11
C LEU A 69 7.81 5.20 -14.74
N SER A 70 8.44 5.79 -15.76
CA SER A 70 9.12 7.09 -15.60
C SER A 70 8.09 8.17 -15.28
N ILE A 71 8.43 9.08 -14.37
CA ILE A 71 7.56 10.22 -14.05
C ILE A 71 7.53 11.14 -15.26
N ASN A 72 6.36 11.24 -15.90
CA ASN A 72 6.07 12.36 -16.77
C ASN A 72 5.14 13.28 -15.96
N ASN A 73 5.58 14.51 -15.65
CA ASN A 73 4.75 15.53 -14.99
C ASN A 73 3.70 16.12 -15.95
N ILE A 74 3.15 15.27 -16.82
CA ILE A 74 2.11 15.64 -17.77
C ILE A 74 0.79 15.51 -17.02
N ARG A 75 0.04 16.60 -16.95
CA ARG A 75 -1.29 16.62 -16.37
C ARG A 75 -2.21 15.69 -17.18
N TYR A 76 -2.87 14.76 -16.50
CA TYR A 76 -3.90 13.90 -17.08
C TYR A 76 -5.03 14.73 -17.67
N LYS A 77 -5.56 14.31 -18.83
CA LYS A 77 -6.58 15.05 -19.58
C LYS A 77 -7.91 14.29 -19.55
N GLY A 78 -8.64 14.43 -18.45
CA GLY A 78 -10.00 13.89 -18.30
C GLY A 78 -10.06 12.58 -17.50
N SER A 79 -11.22 11.90 -17.57
CA SER A 79 -11.51 10.63 -16.88
C SER A 79 -10.71 9.48 -17.48
N GLU A 80 -9.45 9.37 -17.09
CA GLU A 80 -8.58 8.25 -17.46
C GLU A 80 -8.70 7.16 -16.40
N ASN A 81 -8.37 5.91 -16.75
CA ASN A 81 -8.23 4.85 -15.74
C ASN A 81 -6.86 4.99 -15.08
N PRO A 82 -6.73 4.62 -13.79
CA PRO A 82 -5.44 4.70 -13.14
C PRO A 82 -4.48 3.71 -13.84
N PRO A 83 -3.18 4.04 -13.98
CA PRO A 83 -2.23 3.09 -14.52
C PRO A 83 -2.33 1.77 -13.76
N GLU A 84 -2.41 0.63 -14.45
CA GLU A 84 -2.40 -0.66 -13.78
C GLU A 84 -0.96 -1.16 -13.60
N TRP A 85 -0.63 -1.61 -12.39
CA TRP A 85 0.65 -2.24 -12.14
C TRP A 85 0.73 -3.60 -12.88
N ASN A 86 1.42 -3.61 -14.02
CA ASN A 86 1.58 -4.79 -14.86
C ASN A 86 3.07 -5.03 -15.19
N PRO A 87 3.82 -5.70 -14.30
CA PRO A 87 5.23 -5.99 -14.56
C PRO A 87 5.40 -7.02 -15.69
N SER A 88 6.59 -7.06 -16.30
CA SER A 88 6.96 -8.10 -17.28
C SER A 88 6.87 -9.51 -16.67
N VAL A 89 6.89 -10.56 -17.49
CA VAL A 89 6.85 -11.97 -17.02
C VAL A 89 7.93 -12.24 -15.97
N MET A 90 9.14 -11.72 -16.20
CA MET A 90 10.24 -11.83 -15.24
C MET A 90 9.99 -11.03 -13.96
N GLY A 91 9.39 -9.84 -14.09
CA GLY A 91 8.93 -9.07 -12.94
C GLY A 91 7.90 -9.84 -12.11
N LYS A 92 6.91 -10.47 -12.74
CA LYS A 92 5.92 -11.32 -12.06
C LYS A 92 6.60 -12.44 -11.26
N LEU A 93 7.60 -13.11 -11.85
CA LEU A 93 8.37 -14.15 -11.15
C LEU A 93 9.10 -13.57 -9.92
N LEU A 94 9.77 -12.44 -10.07
CA LEU A 94 10.49 -11.76 -9.00
C LEU A 94 9.56 -11.34 -7.85
N PHE A 95 8.41 -10.73 -8.17
CA PHE A 95 7.43 -10.34 -7.16
C PHE A 95 6.77 -11.55 -6.49
N ASN A 96 6.54 -12.64 -7.21
CA ASN A 96 6.04 -13.89 -6.63
C ASN A 96 7.07 -14.51 -5.66
N PHE A 97 8.35 -14.53 -6.03
CA PHE A 97 9.41 -14.99 -5.13
C PHE A 97 9.49 -14.12 -3.88
N ARG A 98 9.49 -12.80 -4.05
CA ARG A 98 9.49 -11.84 -2.94
C ARG A 98 8.27 -12.01 -2.05
N ASP A 99 7.08 -12.20 -2.61
CA ASP A 99 5.85 -12.44 -1.84
C ASP A 99 5.94 -13.73 -1.00
N LYS A 100 6.55 -14.80 -1.53
CA LYS A 100 6.83 -16.02 -0.75
C LYS A 100 7.80 -15.75 0.40
N LEU A 101 8.88 -15.01 0.13
CA LEU A 101 9.84 -14.61 1.17
C LEU A 101 9.18 -13.80 2.29
N TRP A 102 8.31 -12.84 1.92
CA TRP A 102 7.61 -11.99 2.88
C TRP A 102 6.49 -12.72 3.62
N THR A 103 5.89 -13.75 3.04
CA THR A 103 4.86 -14.55 3.71
C THR A 103 5.38 -15.16 5.02
N ILE A 104 6.65 -15.54 5.09
CA ILE A 104 7.27 -16.15 6.28
C ILE A 104 7.21 -15.22 7.52
N PRO A 105 7.79 -14.00 7.49
CA PRO A 105 7.70 -13.09 8.63
C PRO A 105 6.25 -12.65 8.90
N LEU A 106 5.40 -12.46 7.87
CA LEU A 106 4.00 -12.08 8.05
C LEU A 106 3.22 -13.13 8.86
N LEU A 107 3.46 -14.41 8.61
CA LEU A 107 2.87 -15.50 9.40
C LEU A 107 3.47 -15.55 10.81
N LYS A 108 4.78 -15.32 10.97
CA LYS A 108 5.44 -15.26 12.28
C LYS A 108 4.87 -14.14 13.17
N TYR A 109 4.55 -12.98 12.58
CA TYR A 109 3.89 -11.86 13.27
C TYR A 109 2.39 -12.05 13.44
N ASN A 110 1.85 -13.20 13.04
CA ASN A 110 0.44 -13.56 13.09
C ASN A 110 -0.47 -12.53 12.40
N ILE A 111 0.02 -11.93 11.30
CA ILE A 111 -0.69 -10.87 10.57
C ILE A 111 -2.12 -11.30 10.19
N PRO A 112 -2.36 -12.50 9.62
CA PRO A 112 -3.72 -12.88 9.23
C PRO A 112 -4.72 -12.84 10.38
N ALA A 113 -4.34 -13.33 11.57
CA ALA A 113 -5.21 -13.29 12.74
C ALA A 113 -5.33 -11.89 13.32
N LYS A 114 -4.26 -11.08 13.28
CA LYS A 114 -4.31 -9.67 13.69
C LYS A 114 -5.32 -8.87 12.87
N LEU A 115 -5.41 -9.10 11.55
CA LEU A 115 -6.34 -8.39 10.68
C LEU A 115 -7.81 -8.59 11.09
N GLU A 116 -8.16 -9.75 11.65
CA GLU A 116 -9.52 -10.06 12.09
C GLU A 116 -10.01 -9.18 13.26
N ASN A 117 -9.09 -8.49 13.95
CA ASN A 117 -9.42 -7.58 15.05
C ASN A 117 -9.85 -6.18 14.57
N TYR A 118 -9.70 -5.88 13.29
CA TYR A 118 -9.97 -4.57 12.73
C TYR A 118 -11.27 -4.56 11.94
N SER A 119 -12.01 -3.47 12.07
CA SER A 119 -13.25 -3.21 11.33
C SER A 119 -12.98 -2.49 10.00
N ILE A 120 -11.88 -1.76 9.91
CA ILE A 120 -11.41 -1.03 8.72
C ILE A 120 -9.94 -1.38 8.49
N ILE A 121 -9.57 -1.59 7.23
CA ILE A 121 -8.17 -1.61 6.81
C ILE A 121 -7.98 -0.48 5.80
N THR A 122 -6.97 0.35 6.05
CA THR A 122 -6.60 1.48 5.20
C THR A 122 -5.23 1.22 4.57
N LEU A 123 -5.19 1.26 3.23
CA LEU A 123 -3.99 1.02 2.44
C LEU A 123 -3.35 2.34 2.05
N ASP A 124 -2.31 2.72 2.79
CA ASP A 124 -1.52 3.91 2.54
C ASP A 124 -0.63 3.73 1.31
N GLY A 125 -0.88 4.55 0.30
CA GLY A 125 -0.26 4.44 -1.01
C GLY A 125 -0.79 3.26 -1.83
N GLY A 126 -1.94 2.66 -1.48
CA GLY A 126 -2.60 1.59 -2.23
C GLY A 126 -1.79 0.30 -2.36
N ILE A 127 -1.06 -0.05 -1.29
CA ILE A 127 -0.34 -1.31 -1.17
C ILE A 127 -0.82 -2.09 0.06
N GLY A 128 -0.89 -3.41 -0.06
CA GLY A 128 -0.98 -4.30 1.10
C GLY A 128 0.39 -4.84 1.50
N PHE A 129 0.41 -5.86 2.35
CA PHE A 129 1.66 -6.55 2.71
C PHE A 129 2.33 -7.23 1.52
N LEU A 130 1.56 -7.77 0.57
CA LEU A 130 2.04 -8.57 -0.55
C LEU A 130 1.52 -8.00 -1.87
N ARG A 131 2.28 -8.14 -2.97
CA ARG A 131 1.79 -7.69 -4.30
C ARG A 131 0.61 -8.51 -4.79
N SER A 132 0.57 -9.78 -4.43
CA SER A 132 -0.59 -10.66 -4.63
C SER A 132 -1.83 -10.24 -3.83
N GLY A 133 -1.69 -9.32 -2.87
CA GLY A 133 -2.76 -8.89 -1.98
C GLY A 133 -3.30 -9.97 -1.05
N LYS A 134 -2.70 -11.17 -1.00
CA LYS A 134 -3.27 -12.40 -0.40
C LYS A 134 -4.01 -12.18 0.93
N PHE A 135 -3.39 -11.48 1.88
CA PHE A 135 -3.98 -11.27 3.21
C PHE A 135 -5.08 -10.21 3.21
N VAL A 136 -4.84 -9.07 2.54
CA VAL A 136 -5.80 -7.98 2.44
C VAL A 136 -7.04 -8.39 1.64
N ARG A 137 -6.86 -9.13 0.54
CA ARG A 137 -7.98 -9.63 -0.27
C ARG A 137 -8.89 -10.56 0.52
N LYS A 138 -8.30 -11.53 1.22
CA LYS A 138 -9.06 -12.45 2.08
C LYS A 138 -9.87 -11.70 3.15
N TRP A 139 -9.28 -10.65 3.73
CA TRP A 139 -9.98 -9.80 4.70
C TRP A 139 -11.09 -8.99 4.03
N ALA A 140 -10.82 -8.34 2.89
CA ALA A 140 -11.79 -7.52 2.17
C ALA A 140 -12.98 -8.34 1.64
N GLU A 141 -12.75 -9.56 1.18
CA GLU A 141 -13.81 -10.51 0.80
C GLU A 141 -14.77 -10.83 1.96
N LYS A 142 -14.27 -10.81 3.20
CA LYS A 142 -15.05 -11.11 4.41
C LYS A 142 -15.76 -9.89 4.99
N TYR A 143 -15.07 -8.75 5.05
CA TYR A 143 -15.53 -7.56 5.78
C TYR A 143 -16.00 -6.42 4.89
N ASN A 144 -15.63 -6.41 3.61
CA ASN A 144 -16.00 -5.41 2.60
C ASN A 144 -15.86 -3.95 3.09
N ASN A 145 -14.76 -3.66 3.78
CA ASN A 145 -14.53 -2.34 4.39
C ASN A 145 -13.06 -1.91 4.26
N LEU A 146 -12.52 -2.10 3.05
CA LEU A 146 -11.16 -1.71 2.69
C LEU A 146 -11.16 -0.27 2.19
N VAL A 147 -10.25 0.54 2.69
CA VAL A 147 -10.01 1.93 2.26
C VAL A 147 -8.63 2.00 1.61
N THR A 148 -8.46 2.84 0.61
CA THR A 148 -7.16 3.12 -0.01
C THR A 148 -6.91 4.62 -0.06
N ILE A 149 -5.70 5.04 0.28
CA ILE A 149 -5.29 6.45 0.23
C ILE A 149 -4.09 6.60 -0.70
N TYR A 150 -4.19 7.49 -1.68
CA TYR A 150 -3.07 7.84 -2.57
C TYR A 150 -2.50 9.22 -2.22
N TYR A 151 -1.21 9.25 -1.84
CA TYR A 151 -0.51 10.47 -1.41
C TYR A 151 0.18 11.23 -2.53
N GLY A 152 0.60 10.56 -3.61
CA GLY A 152 1.00 11.24 -4.82
C GLY A 152 1.66 10.34 -5.85
N SER A 153 2.99 10.29 -5.84
CA SER A 153 3.74 9.64 -6.92
C SER A 153 3.49 8.14 -7.07
N GLU A 154 2.89 7.47 -6.08
CA GLU A 154 2.56 6.05 -6.11
C GLU A 154 1.58 5.73 -7.22
N LEU A 155 0.47 6.47 -7.31
CA LEU A 155 -0.56 6.23 -8.32
C LEU A 155 -0.01 6.49 -9.73
N ARG A 156 0.84 7.52 -9.90
CA ARG A 156 1.46 7.86 -11.18
C ARG A 156 2.59 6.91 -11.62
N LYS A 157 3.47 6.50 -10.70
CA LYS A 157 4.67 5.68 -11.01
C LYS A 157 4.37 4.20 -11.08
N ARG A 158 3.67 3.71 -10.05
CA ARG A 158 3.43 2.28 -9.85
C ARG A 158 2.09 1.89 -10.42
N GLY A 159 1.10 2.77 -10.31
CA GLY A 159 -0.27 2.43 -10.62
C GLY A 159 -0.95 1.59 -9.56
N VAL A 160 -2.22 1.29 -9.78
CA VAL A 160 -3.05 0.44 -8.92
C VAL A 160 -2.59 -1.02 -8.98
N ILE A 161 -2.65 -1.72 -7.85
CA ILE A 161 -2.58 -3.19 -7.86
C ILE A 161 -4.00 -3.67 -8.07
N LYS A 162 -4.34 -4.02 -9.30
CA LYS A 162 -5.71 -4.37 -9.72
C LYS A 162 -6.39 -5.34 -8.76
N GLN A 163 -5.67 -6.34 -8.25
CA GLN A 163 -6.22 -7.37 -7.37
C GLN A 163 -6.68 -6.82 -6.00
N ILE A 164 -6.18 -5.66 -5.57
CA ILE A 164 -6.51 -5.04 -4.29
C ILE A 164 -7.44 -3.84 -4.52
N ASP A 165 -7.16 -3.05 -5.56
CA ASP A 165 -7.83 -1.79 -5.85
C ASP A 165 -9.35 -1.95 -6.04
N HIS A 166 -9.79 -2.96 -6.80
CA HIS A 166 -11.23 -3.22 -7.00
C HIS A 166 -11.99 -3.65 -5.74
N MET A 167 -11.28 -3.98 -4.65
CA MET A 167 -11.88 -4.33 -3.36
C MET A 167 -12.00 -3.13 -2.42
N ALA A 168 -11.40 -1.99 -2.77
CA ALA A 168 -11.52 -0.77 -1.99
C ALA A 168 -12.97 -0.26 -2.07
N LYS A 169 -13.59 -0.11 -0.90
CA LYS A 169 -14.91 0.50 -0.76
C LYS A 169 -14.83 2.02 -0.93
N PHE A 170 -13.75 2.62 -0.45
CA PHE A 170 -13.46 4.03 -0.58
C PHE A 170 -12.02 4.23 -1.02
N VAL A 171 -11.82 5.17 -1.94
CA VAL A 171 -10.50 5.62 -2.39
C VAL A 171 -10.40 7.11 -2.13
N PHE A 172 -9.38 7.50 -1.37
CA PHE A 172 -9.07 8.89 -1.07
C PHE A 172 -7.77 9.28 -1.74
N SER A 173 -7.61 10.58 -1.99
CA SER A 173 -6.34 11.12 -2.43
C SER A 173 -6.08 12.53 -1.93
N PHE A 174 -4.80 12.85 -1.77
CA PHE A 174 -4.30 14.18 -1.43
C PHE A 174 -3.99 15.05 -2.65
N GLU A 175 -4.18 14.52 -3.86
CA GLU A 175 -3.85 15.24 -5.09
C GLU A 175 -5.07 15.43 -5.97
N PHE A 176 -5.32 16.67 -6.39
CA PHE A 176 -6.51 17.02 -7.16
C PHE A 176 -6.56 16.32 -8.52
N ASP A 177 -5.43 16.16 -9.21
CA ASP A 177 -5.39 15.46 -10.49
C ASP A 177 -5.63 13.94 -10.36
N HIS A 178 -5.49 13.36 -9.16
CA HIS A 178 -5.88 11.97 -8.94
C HIS A 178 -7.39 11.76 -9.09
N THR A 179 -8.22 12.76 -8.77
CA THR A 179 -9.68 12.69 -8.99
C THR A 179 -10.07 12.58 -10.47
N LEU A 180 -9.14 12.89 -11.38
CA LEU A 180 -9.34 12.73 -12.82
C LEU A 180 -9.00 11.30 -13.28
N ILE A 181 -8.19 10.55 -12.53
CA ILE A 181 -7.71 9.22 -12.91
C ILE A 181 -8.25 8.08 -12.04
N HIS A 182 -8.78 8.38 -10.86
CA HIS A 182 -9.41 7.42 -9.95
C HIS A 182 -10.55 8.15 -9.18
N PRO A 183 -11.68 8.43 -9.86
CA PRO A 183 -12.80 9.17 -9.30
C PRO A 183 -13.64 8.37 -8.31
#